data_AF-A0A945W211-F1
#
_entry.id   AF-A0A945W211-F1
#
_cell.length_a   1.000
_cell.length_b   1.000
_cell.length_c   1.000
_cell.angle_alpha   90.00
_cell.angle_beta   90.00
_cell.angle_gamma   90.00
#
_symmetry.space_group_name_H-M   'P 1'
#
loop_
_entity.id
_entity.type
_entity.pdbx_description
1 polymer ?
#
loop_
_entity_poly.entity_id
_entity_poly.type
_entity_poly.pdbx_seq_one_letter_code
_entity_poly.pdbx_strand_id
1 'polypeptide(L)' 'MEFYDITEDAYPHPGEYILYVPSQAIVLCGAYTGERIKALHNGKILEDRVENFKKIKIGKKERKAKFVSKCKACGS' A
#
# COMPACT_ATOMS: atom_id res chain seq x y z
N MET A 1 1.73 -1.91 -14.53
CA MET A 1 1.83 -1.97 -13.06
C MET A 1 2.78 -3.12 -12.76
N GLU A 2 3.86 -2.88 -12.02
CA GLU A 2 4.84 -3.92 -11.68
C GLU A 2 4.73 -4.26 -10.19
N PHE A 3 4.85 -5.54 -9.85
CA PHE A 3 4.83 -6.03 -8.47
C PHE A 3 6.21 -6.53 -8.09
N TYR A 4 6.65 -6.23 -6.89
CA TYR A 4 7.93 -6.67 -6.34
C TYR A 4 7.75 -7.17 -4.92
N ASP A 5 8.65 -8.06 -4.51
CA ASP A 5 8.62 -8.63 -3.17
C ASP A 5 8.94 -7.56 -2.13
N ILE A 6 8.33 -7.72 -0.96
CA ILE A 6 8.55 -6.84 0.18
C ILE A 6 9.82 -7.31 0.89
N THR A 7 10.81 -6.43 0.98
CA THR A 7 12.06 -6.66 1.70
C THR A 7 12.17 -5.69 2.88
N GLU A 8 13.13 -5.93 3.77
CA GLU A 8 13.42 -5.04 4.90
C GLU A 8 13.79 -3.62 4.46
N ASP A 9 14.48 -3.46 3.33
CA ASP A 9 14.83 -2.16 2.76
C ASP A 9 13.66 -1.48 2.02
N ALA A 10 12.66 -2.26 1.60
CA ALA A 10 11.60 -1.82 0.69
C ALA A 10 10.20 -2.15 1.21
N TYR A 11 9.97 -2.01 2.52
CA TYR A 11 8.70 -2.31 3.15
C TYR A 11 7.57 -1.32 2.80
N PRO A 12 6.30 -1.74 2.84
CA PRO A 12 5.17 -0.85 2.58
C PRO A 12 4.87 0.03 3.80
N HIS A 13 4.63 1.31 3.55
CA HIS A 13 4.21 2.28 4.54
C HIS A 13 2.67 2.33 4.66
N PRO A 14 2.14 2.77 5.82
CA PRO A 14 0.72 3.04 5.96
C PRO A 14 0.21 3.99 4.88
N GLY A 15 -0.94 3.66 4.28
CA GLY A 15 -1.54 4.41 3.17
C GLY A 15 -1.04 4.01 1.77
N GLU A 16 -0.05 3.12 1.67
CA GLU A 16 0.35 2.55 0.37
C GLU A 16 -0.60 1.44 -0.08
N TYR A 17 -0.86 1.38 -1.40
CA TYR A 17 -1.56 0.24 -2.00
C TYR A 17 -0.58 -0.91 -2.24
N ILE A 18 -0.95 -2.10 -1.81
CA ILE A 18 -0.19 -3.35 -1.98
C ILE A 18 -1.10 -4.45 -2.54
N LEU A 19 -0.51 -5.44 -3.19
CA LEU A 19 -1.21 -6.62 -3.68
C LEU A 19 -1.25 -7.67 -2.57
N TYR A 20 -2.43 -8.19 -2.25
CA TYR A 20 -2.60 -9.42 -1.48
C TYR A 20 -2.69 -10.60 -2.44
N VAL A 21 -1.65 -11.44 -2.46
CA VAL A 21 -1.43 -12.51 -3.45
C VAL A 21 -2.49 -13.62 -3.37
N PRO A 22 -2.92 -14.11 -2.20
CA PRO A 22 -3.88 -15.22 -2.11
C PRO A 22 -5.21 -14.93 -2.81
N SER A 23 -5.71 -13.69 -2.72
CA SER A 23 -6.97 -13.29 -3.36
C SER A 23 -6.79 -12.38 -4.57
N GLN A 24 -5.56 -12.10 -4.99
CA GLN A 24 -5.22 -11.15 -6.05
C GLN A 24 -5.86 -9.76 -5.87
N ALA A 25 -6.06 -9.31 -4.63
CA ALA A 25 -6.74 -8.06 -4.33
C ALA A 25 -5.75 -6.92 -4.06
N ILE A 26 -6.07 -5.72 -4.55
CA ILE A 26 -5.36 -4.50 -4.11
C ILE A 26 -5.93 -4.07 -2.77
N VAL A 27 -5.07 -3.97 -1.77
CA VAL A 27 -5.43 -3.59 -0.39
C VAL A 27 -4.61 -2.38 0.05
N LEU A 28 -5.12 -1.65 1.04
CA LEU A 28 -4.41 -0.49 1.60
C LEU A 28 -3.60 -0.94 2.81
N CYS A 29 -2.29 -0.75 2.80
CA CYS A 29 -1.43 -1.01 3.94
C CYS A 29 -1.83 -0.11 5.11
N GLY A 30 -2.08 -0.71 6.27
CA GLY A 30 -2.34 -0.03 7.54
C GLY A 30 -1.11 -0.02 8.44
N ALA A 31 -0.42 -1.16 8.57
CA ALA A 31 0.81 -1.28 9.34
C ALA A 31 1.66 -2.47 8.90
N TYR A 32 2.97 -2.35 9.02
CA TYR A 32 3.95 -3.43 8.82
C TYR A 32 4.73 -3.64 10.13
N THR A 33 4.86 -4.90 10.56
CA THR A 33 5.54 -5.26 11.81
C THR A 33 6.79 -6.12 11.59
N GLY A 34 7.33 -6.17 10.36
CA GLY A 34 8.40 -7.10 9.98
C GLY A 34 7.84 -8.43 9.46
N GLU A 35 7.14 -9.18 10.30
CA GLU A 35 6.61 -10.50 9.91
C GLU A 35 5.22 -10.45 9.28
N ARG A 36 4.43 -9.43 9.64
CA ARG A 36 3.01 -9.32 9.28
C ARG A 36 2.65 -7.94 8.75
N ILE A 37 1.59 -7.92 7.96
CA ILE A 37 0.97 -6.70 7.45
C ILE A 37 -0.50 -6.68 7.86
N LYS A 38 -0.92 -5.57 8.45
CA LYS A 38 -2.33 -5.20 8.59
C LYS A 38 -2.72 -4.35 7.39
N ALA A 39 -3.79 -4.72 6.71
CA ALA A 39 -4.31 -4.02 5.55
C ALA A 39 -5.82 -3.85 5.62
N LEU A 40 -6.34 -2.77 5.03
CA LEU A 40 -7.76 -2.57 4.83
C LEU A 40 -8.18 -3.26 3.52
N HIS A 41 -9.11 -4.21 3.62
CA HIS A 41 -9.70 -4.93 2.50
C HIS A 41 -11.23 -4.92 2.63
N ASN A 42 -11.92 -4.27 1.68
CA ASN A 42 -13.39 -4.22 1.63
C ASN A 42 -14.05 -3.80 2.97
N GLY A 43 -13.50 -2.77 3.61
CA GLY A 43 -14.02 -2.24 4.88
C GLY A 43 -13.67 -3.07 6.12
N LYS A 44 -12.88 -4.14 5.98
CA LYS A 44 -12.42 -4.98 7.09
C LYS A 44 -10.89 -4.95 7.18
N ILE A 45 -10.37 -5.16 8.38
CA ILE A 45 -8.94 -5.37 8.58
C ILE A 45 -8.60 -6.81 8.24
N LEU A 46 -7.67 -6.97 7.33
CA LEU A 46 -6.99 -8.21 6.98
C LEU A 46 -5.60 -8.16 7.62
N GLU A 47 -5.20 -9.21 8.32
CA GLU A 47 -3.84 -9.35 8.83
C GLU A 47 -3.27 -10.68 8.35
N ASP A 48 -2.09 -10.64 7.74
CA ASP A 48 -1.44 -11.83 7.21
C ASP A 48 0.10 -11.66 7.17
N ARG A 49 0.82 -12.74 6.86
CA ARG A 49 2.28 -12.75 6.71
C ARG A 49 2.72 -11.88 5.54
N VAL A 50 3.87 -11.23 5.69
CA VAL A 50 4.46 -10.36 4.66
C VAL A 50 4.62 -11.06 3.29
N GLU A 51 4.90 -12.36 3.29
CA GLU A 51 5.06 -13.21 2.09
C GLU A 51 3.81 -13.25 1.19
N ASN A 52 2.63 -13.02 1.79
CA ASN A 52 1.36 -12.99 1.07
C ASN A 52 1.09 -11.62 0.41
N PHE A 53 2.03 -10.68 0.49
CA PHE A 53 1.88 -9.35 -0.08
C PHE A 53 3.02 -9.01 -1.05
N LYS A 54 2.68 -8.20 -2.06
CA LYS A 54 3.66 -7.59 -2.97
C LYS A 54 3.46 -6.11 -3.04
N LYS A 55 4.56 -5.37 -3.12
CA LYS A 55 4.53 -3.91 -3.26
C LYS A 55 4.28 -3.53 -4.71
N ILE A 56 3.54 -2.44 -4.91
CA ILE A 56 3.11 -1.99 -6.23
C ILE A 56 4.00 -0.84 -6.67
N LYS A 57 4.65 -0.97 -7.83
CA LYS A 57 5.42 0.13 -8.42
C LYS A 57 4.48 0.98 -9.27
N ILE A 58 4.09 2.11 -8.72
CA ILE A 58 3.37 3.15 -9.47
C ILE A 58 4.40 3.98 -10.23
N GLY A 59 4.22 4.11 -11.55
CA GLY A 59 5.13 4.88 -12.40
C GLY A 59 5.10 6.38 -12.08
N LYS A 60 6.16 7.12 -12.47
CA LYS A 60 6.28 8.58 -12.24
C LYS A 60 5.09 9.38 -12.80
N LYS A 61 4.51 8.95 -13.93
CA LYS A 61 3.34 9.59 -14.54
C LYS A 61 2.09 9.51 -13.65
N GLU A 62 1.83 8.36 -13.04
CA GLU A 62 0.66 8.14 -12.17
C GLU A 62 0.80 8.83 -10.81
N ARG A 63 2.04 8.93 -10.29
CA ARG A 63 2.32 9.65 -9.04
C ARG A 63 2.02 11.15 -9.16
N LYS A 64 2.31 11.76 -10.32
CA LYS A 64 2.07 13.20 -10.58
C LYS A 64 0.58 13.55 -10.66
N ALA A 65 -0.27 12.62 -11.13
CA ALA A 65 -1.71 12.82 -11.22
C ALA A 65 -2.43 12.82 -9.85
N LYS A 66 -1.85 12.15 -8.84
CA LYS A 66 -2.41 12.10 -7.47
C LYS A 66 -2.04 13.31 -6.61
N PHE A 67 -1.11 14.16 -7.06
CA PHE A 67 -0.75 15.38 -6.36
C PHE A 67 -1.81 16.45 -6.62
N VAL A 68 -3.00 16.26 -6.04
CA VAL A 68 -3.98 17.35 -5.93
C VAL A 68 -3.35 18.40 -5.01
N SER A 69 -3.33 19.65 -5.45
CA SER A 69 -2.86 20.78 -4.63
C SER A 69 -3.48 20.67 -3.24
N LYS A 70 -2.68 20.87 -2.18
CA LYS A 70 -3.12 20.87 -0.77
C LYS A 70 -4.53 21.43 -0.64
N CYS A 71 -5.38 20.76 0.16
CA CYS A 71 -6.73 21.23 0.46
C CYS A 71 -6.69 22.73 0.78
N LYS A 72 -7.30 23.56 -0.06
CA LYS A 72 -7.33 25.01 0.12
C LYS A 72 -8.24 25.45 1.28
N ALA A 73 -9.01 24.52 1.87
CA ALA A 73 -10.02 24.83 2.87
C ALA A 73 -9.47 24.90 4.31
N CYS A 74 -8.31 24.30 4.59
CA CYS A 74 -7.70 24.30 5.93
C CYS A 74 -6.32 24.95 5.98
N GLY A 75 -6.08 25.95 5.11
CA GLY A 75 -4.93 26.84 5.19
C GLY A 75 -5.31 28.15 5.86
N SER A 76 -5.19 28.20 7.18
CA SER A 76 -4.86 29.43 7.94
C SER A 76 -3.45 29.25 8.49
#